data_AF-A0A413WKW9-F1
#
_entry.id   AF-A0A413WKW9-F1
#
_cell.length_a   1.000
_cell.length_b   1.000
_cell.length_c   1.000
_cell.angle_alpha   90.00
_cell.angle_beta   90.00
_cell.angle_gamma   90.00
#
_symmetry.space_group_name_H-M   'P 1'
#
loop_
_entity.id
_entity.type
_entity.pdbx_description
1 polymer ?
#
loop_
_entity_poly.entity_id
_entity_poly.type
_entity_poly.pdbx_seq_one_letter_code
_entity_poly.pdbx_strand_id
1 'polypeptide(L)'
;MRHDDYEFDEEVEEGELFNVYDILPPDGTILEMATAEEMVRAAELEATHNALERIQDSNFQLSGVTFKELLTEFERYEQESIEFWTGVYSRLRIPWAWTIRIDVANGPIHVVNDRDIFIDEADFEEYDFEEYADDYEEEDNQ
;
A
#
# COMPACT_ATOMS: atom_id res chain seq x y z
N MET A 1 4.61 34.87 3.49
CA MET A 1 4.91 33.54 2.95
C MET A 1 3.82 33.24 1.96
N ARG A 2 4.17 33.07 0.68
CA ARG A 2 3.20 32.85 -0.39
C ARG A 2 2.68 31.42 -0.27
N HIS A 3 1.37 31.27 -0.41
CA HIS A 3 0.72 30.03 -0.81
C HIS A 3 1.37 29.62 -2.13
N ASP A 4 1.99 28.45 -2.17
CA ASP A 4 2.42 27.85 -3.43
C ASP A 4 1.15 27.32 -4.10
N ASP A 5 0.79 27.97 -5.20
CA ASP A 5 -0.24 27.56 -6.14
C ASP A 5 0.22 26.23 -6.78
N TYR A 6 -0.30 25.12 -6.28
CA TYR A 6 -0.28 23.87 -7.05
C TYR A 6 -1.36 23.99 -8.13
N GLU A 7 -1.03 24.63 -9.25
CA GLU A 7 -1.75 24.45 -10.50
C GLU A 7 -1.50 23.02 -10.98
N PHE A 8 -2.50 22.15 -10.83
CA PHE A 8 -2.54 20.88 -11.53
C PHE A 8 -2.77 21.23 -13.01
N ASP A 9 -1.70 21.33 -13.79
CA ASP A 9 -1.77 21.46 -15.24
C ASP A 9 -2.43 20.20 -15.79
N GLU A 10 -3.73 20.27 -15.99
CA GLU A 10 -4.59 19.17 -16.44
C GLU A 10 -4.72 19.25 -17.96
N GLU A 11 -3.70 18.80 -18.68
CA GLU A 11 -3.85 18.22 -20.02
C GLU A 11 -2.93 16.99 -20.10
N VAL A 12 -3.34 15.92 -19.41
CA VAL A 12 -2.81 14.59 -19.73
C VAL A 12 -3.41 14.23 -21.08
N GLU A 13 -2.59 14.14 -22.13
CA GLU A 13 -3.01 13.57 -23.42
C GLU A 13 -3.84 12.30 -23.15
N GLU A 14 -5.06 12.22 -23.71
CA GLU A 14 -5.92 11.03 -23.67
C GLU A 14 -5.26 9.86 -24.44
N GLY A 15 -4.11 9.39 -23.98
CA GLY A 15 -3.75 7.99 -24.11
C GLY A 15 -4.65 7.20 -23.16
N GLU A 16 -5.11 6.02 -23.59
CA GLU A 16 -5.92 5.12 -22.75
C GLU A 16 -5.29 5.02 -21.34
N LEU A 17 -5.97 5.61 -20.34
CA LEU A 17 -5.53 5.54 -18.95
C LEU A 17 -5.57 4.07 -18.53
N PHE A 18 -4.40 3.47 -18.44
CA PHE A 18 -4.27 2.06 -18.07
C PHE A 18 -4.23 1.91 -16.55
N ASN A 19 -5.25 1.26 -15.98
CA ASN A 19 -5.29 0.99 -14.55
C ASN A 19 -4.31 -0.14 -14.21
N VAL A 20 -3.34 0.14 -13.34
CA VAL A 20 -2.29 -0.80 -12.92
C VAL A 20 -2.84 -2.06 -12.25
N TYR A 21 -4.09 -2.01 -11.77
CA TYR A 21 -4.77 -3.14 -11.14
C TYR A 21 -5.48 -4.06 -12.13
N ASP A 22 -5.70 -3.64 -13.38
CA ASP A 22 -6.37 -4.47 -14.40
C ASP A 22 -5.53 -5.68 -14.82
N ILE A 23 -4.22 -5.62 -14.54
CA ILE A 23 -3.25 -6.69 -14.79
C ILE A 23 -2.67 -7.27 -13.50
N LEU A 24 -3.22 -6.92 -12.33
CA LEU A 24 -2.80 -7.51 -11.06
C LEU A 24 -3.09 -9.03 -11.10
N PRO A 25 -2.09 -9.90 -10.92
CA PRO A 25 -2.34 -11.33 -10.87
C PRO A 25 -3.19 -11.73 -9.66
N PRO A 26 -3.86 -12.91 -9.70
CA PRO A 26 -4.57 -13.44 -8.55
C PRO A 26 -3.69 -13.57 -7.30
N ASP A 27 -4.32 -13.52 -6.12
CA ASP A 27 -3.65 -13.72 -4.84
C ASP A 27 -2.85 -15.04 -4.81
N GLY A 28 -1.67 -15.01 -4.20
CA GLY A 28 -0.78 -16.17 -4.10
C GLY A 28 -0.06 -16.55 -5.40
N THR A 29 -0.23 -15.80 -6.50
CA THR A 29 0.53 -16.04 -7.74
C THR A 29 2.02 -15.91 -7.48
N ILE A 30 2.78 -16.98 -7.74
CA ILE A 30 4.24 -16.98 -7.64
C ILE A 30 4.82 -16.25 -8.85
N LEU A 31 5.59 -15.19 -8.59
CA LEU A 31 6.23 -14.35 -9.61
C LEU A 31 7.63 -14.88 -9.95
N GLU A 32 8.43 -15.18 -8.93
CA GLU A 32 9.79 -15.71 -9.08
C GLU A 32 10.27 -16.31 -7.74
N MET A 33 11.48 -16.87 -7.73
CA MET A 33 12.20 -17.21 -6.51
C MET A 33 13.05 -16.02 -6.05
N ALA A 34 13.05 -15.75 -4.75
CA ALA A 34 14.00 -14.83 -4.15
C ALA A 34 15.42 -15.39 -4.19
N THR A 35 16.38 -14.49 -4.32
CA THR A 35 17.79 -14.81 -4.11
C THR A 35 18.07 -15.06 -2.63
N ALA A 36 19.16 -15.76 -2.32
CA ALA A 36 19.55 -16.01 -0.93
C ALA A 36 19.78 -14.70 -0.14
N GLU A 37 20.33 -13.67 -0.79
CA GLU A 37 20.53 -12.34 -0.20
C GLU A 37 19.21 -11.65 0.10
N GLU A 38 18.24 -11.71 -0.82
CA GLU A 38 16.91 -11.16 -0.61
C GLU A 38 16.16 -11.88 0.51
N MET A 39 16.28 -13.20 0.61
CA MET A 39 15.67 -13.97 1.70
C MET A 39 16.22 -13.56 3.06
N VAL A 40 17.55 -13.43 3.18
CA VAL A 40 18.19 -12.99 4.44
C VAL A 40 17.72 -11.59 4.80
N ARG A 41 17.74 -10.66 3.83
CA ARG A 41 17.36 -9.27 4.09
C ARG A 41 15.87 -9.13 4.42
N ALA A 42 15.01 -9.87 3.75
CA ALA A 42 13.59 -9.93 4.07
C ALA A 42 13.35 -10.44 5.50
N ALA A 43 14.08 -11.48 5.93
CA ALA A 43 13.98 -11.99 7.30
C ALA A 43 14.37 -10.94 8.36
N GLU A 44 15.42 -10.15 8.10
CA GLU A 44 15.87 -9.08 9.00
C GLU A 44 14.83 -7.95 9.11
N LEU A 45 14.27 -7.54 7.97
CA LEU A 45 13.21 -6.53 7.93
C LEU A 45 11.96 -7.03 8.66
N GLU A 46 11.54 -8.26 8.40
CA GLU A 46 10.39 -8.88 9.07
C GLU A 46 10.62 -9.01 10.58
N ALA A 47 11.81 -9.39 11.02
CA ALA A 47 12.15 -9.44 12.44
C ALA A 47 12.06 -8.06 13.11
N THR A 48 12.55 -7.02 12.41
CA THR A 48 12.49 -5.63 12.89
C THR A 48 11.04 -5.16 12.97
N HIS A 49 10.26 -5.34 11.91
CA HIS A 49 8.83 -5.01 11.90
C HIS A 49 8.07 -5.64 13.07
N ASN A 50 8.21 -6.96 13.24
CA ASN A 50 7.59 -7.70 14.34
C ASN A 50 8.05 -7.21 15.73
N ALA A 51 9.27 -6.70 15.86
CA ALA A 51 9.72 -6.10 17.12
C ALA A 51 9.03 -4.75 17.38
N LEU A 52 8.85 -3.93 16.33
CA LEU A 52 8.17 -2.64 16.41
C LEU A 52 6.67 -2.80 16.71
N GLU A 53 5.99 -3.75 16.08
CA GLU A 53 4.58 -4.08 16.39
C GLU A 53 4.41 -4.47 17.87
N ARG A 54 5.29 -5.33 18.40
CA ARG A 54 5.24 -5.70 19.83
C ARG A 54 5.47 -4.53 20.78
N ILE A 55 6.23 -3.51 20.36
CA ILE A 55 6.39 -2.28 21.13
C ILE A 55 5.08 -1.50 21.16
N GLN A 56 4.34 -1.44 20.06
CA GLN A 56 3.01 -0.80 20.00
C GLN A 56 2.00 -1.50 20.91
N ASP A 57 2.04 -2.84 20.98
CA ASP A 57 1.19 -3.64 21.86
C ASP A 57 1.57 -3.52 23.35
N SER A 58 2.75 -2.97 23.63
CA SER A 58 3.25 -2.86 25.00
C SER A 58 2.79 -1.56 25.66
N ASN A 59 2.30 -1.65 26.91
CA ASN A 59 1.85 -0.52 27.71
C ASN A 59 3.01 0.34 28.27
N PHE A 60 3.85 0.90 27.39
CA PHE A 60 4.92 1.81 27.79
C PHE A 60 4.43 3.26 27.83
N GLN A 61 4.80 3.98 28.88
CA GLN A 61 4.68 5.44 28.91
C GLN A 61 5.95 6.05 28.33
N LEU A 62 5.85 6.59 27.11
CA LEU A 62 6.97 7.20 26.43
C LEU A 62 7.23 8.62 26.95
N SER A 63 8.50 8.92 27.25
CA SER A 63 8.93 10.30 27.44
C SER A 63 9.14 11.00 26.09
N GLY A 64 9.11 12.33 26.04
CA GLY A 64 9.31 13.07 24.79
C GLY A 64 10.68 12.80 24.11
N VAL A 65 11.73 12.48 24.88
CA VAL A 65 13.04 12.10 24.33
C VAL A 65 12.97 10.70 23.69
N THR A 66 12.32 9.75 24.37
CA THR A 66 12.12 8.39 23.88
C THR A 66 11.27 8.35 22.61
N PHE A 67 10.29 9.25 22.48
CA PHE A 67 9.48 9.36 21.27
C PHE A 67 10.31 9.77 20.05
N LYS A 68 11.21 10.74 20.20
CA LYS A 68 12.08 11.18 19.08
C LYS A 68 13.03 10.08 18.62
N GLU A 69 13.58 9.33 19.56
CA GLU A 69 14.45 8.18 19.26
C GLU A 69 13.67 7.10 18.49
N LEU A 70 12.46 6.74 18.96
CA LEU A 70 11.60 5.79 18.25
C LEU A 70 11.23 6.24 16.84
N LEU A 71 10.86 7.52 16.67
CA LEU A 71 10.59 8.08 15.34
C LEU A 71 11.79 7.93 14.41
N THR A 72 13.00 8.17 14.93
CA THR A 72 14.23 8.05 14.12
C THR A 72 14.48 6.59 13.72
N GLU A 73 14.22 5.63 14.62
CA GLU A 73 14.33 4.21 14.32
C GLU A 73 13.26 3.76 13.31
N PHE A 74 12.04 4.29 13.39
CA PHE A 74 10.99 4.03 12.39
C PHE A 74 11.37 4.58 11.02
N GLU A 75 11.80 5.84 10.93
CA GLU A 75 12.24 6.44 9.67
C GLU A 75 13.39 5.66 9.03
N ARG A 76 14.35 5.17 9.84
CA ARG A 76 15.45 4.34 9.35
C ARG A 76 14.93 3.00 8.80
N TYR A 77 14.04 2.34 9.53
CA TYR A 77 13.44 1.09 9.08
C TYR A 77 12.67 1.28 7.76
N GLU A 78 11.88 2.34 7.63
CA GLU A 78 11.13 2.63 6.40
C GLU A 78 12.06 2.87 5.21
N GLN A 79 13.16 3.63 5.38
CA GLN A 79 14.15 3.86 4.33
C GLN A 79 14.81 2.55 3.88
N GLU A 80 15.26 1.73 4.84
CA GLU A 80 15.87 0.43 4.58
C GLU A 80 14.90 -0.55 3.89
N SER A 81 13.63 -0.53 4.30
CA SER A 81 12.57 -1.33 3.69
C SER A 81 12.29 -0.91 2.25
N ILE A 82 12.13 0.40 2.01
CA ILE A 82 11.90 0.96 0.67
C ILE A 82 13.06 0.63 -0.26
N GLU A 83 14.31 0.80 0.18
CA GLU A 83 15.49 0.49 -0.63
C GLU A 83 15.51 -0.99 -1.04
N PHE A 84 15.28 -1.88 -0.08
CA PHE A 84 15.21 -3.32 -0.32
C PHE A 84 14.12 -3.67 -1.34
N TRP A 85 12.88 -3.28 -1.06
CA TRP A 85 11.76 -3.62 -1.92
C TRP A 85 11.90 -2.98 -3.30
N THR A 86 12.35 -1.73 -3.40
CA THR A 86 12.56 -1.08 -4.71
C THR A 86 13.51 -1.90 -5.60
N GLY A 87 14.55 -2.50 -4.99
CA GLY A 87 15.44 -3.44 -5.67
C GLY A 87 14.71 -4.68 -6.19
N VAL A 88 13.88 -5.32 -5.36
CA VAL A 88 13.08 -6.50 -5.73
C VAL A 88 12.10 -6.16 -6.86
N TYR A 89 11.33 -5.09 -6.75
CA TYR A 89 10.36 -4.67 -7.77
C TYR A 89 11.05 -4.35 -9.10
N SER A 90 12.19 -3.65 -9.05
CA SER A 90 12.98 -3.33 -10.24
C SER A 90 13.50 -4.59 -10.95
N ARG A 91 13.89 -5.61 -10.18
CA ARG A 91 14.34 -6.90 -10.71
C ARG A 91 13.20 -7.66 -11.37
N LEU A 92 12.04 -7.72 -10.73
CA LEU A 92 10.83 -8.40 -11.23
C LEU A 92 10.15 -7.65 -12.38
N ARG A 93 10.44 -6.34 -12.54
CA ARG A 93 9.80 -5.44 -13.52
C ARG A 93 8.29 -5.37 -13.36
N ILE A 94 7.83 -5.29 -12.11
CA ILE A 94 6.41 -5.19 -11.77
C ILE A 94 6.07 -3.80 -11.20
N PRO A 95 4.82 -3.35 -11.27
CA PRO A 95 4.39 -2.09 -10.67
C PRO A 95 4.56 -2.08 -9.14
N TRP A 96 5.06 -0.96 -8.59
CA TRP A 96 5.17 -0.76 -7.14
C TRP A 96 3.83 -0.85 -6.40
N ALA A 97 2.74 -0.55 -7.09
CA ALA A 97 1.39 -0.59 -6.55
C ALA A 97 0.89 -2.00 -6.20
N TRP A 98 1.55 -3.06 -6.68
CA TRP A 98 1.20 -4.44 -6.37
C TRP A 98 1.86 -4.85 -5.06
N THR A 99 1.14 -5.39 -4.09
CA THR A 99 1.76 -5.93 -2.87
C THR A 99 2.36 -7.30 -3.17
N ILE A 100 3.64 -7.50 -2.79
CA ILE A 100 4.31 -8.80 -2.88
C ILE A 100 4.88 -9.21 -1.53
N ARG A 101 5.04 -10.51 -1.32
CA ARG A 101 5.76 -11.08 -0.17
C ARG A 101 6.76 -12.13 -0.60
N ILE A 102 7.79 -12.30 0.21
CA ILE A 102 8.77 -13.38 0.08
C ILE A 102 8.44 -14.40 1.16
N ASP A 103 8.17 -15.66 0.77
CA ASP A 103 8.20 -16.77 1.71
C ASP A 103 9.67 -16.98 2.10
N VAL A 104 10.07 -16.45 3.26
CA VAL A 104 11.46 -16.51 3.74
C VAL A 104 11.90 -17.95 4.03
N ALA A 105 10.97 -18.89 4.24
CA ALA A 105 11.32 -20.28 4.50
C ALA A 105 11.67 -21.03 3.21
N ASN A 106 10.94 -20.78 2.12
CA ASN A 106 11.06 -21.56 0.89
C ASN A 106 11.64 -20.77 -0.30
N GLY A 107 11.57 -19.44 -0.25
CA GLY A 107 12.05 -18.51 -1.27
C GLY A 107 11.03 -17.94 -2.27
N PRO A 108 9.82 -18.51 -2.54
CA PRO A 108 8.91 -17.92 -3.50
C PRO A 108 8.50 -16.48 -3.18
N ILE A 109 8.55 -15.62 -4.20
CA ILE A 109 7.94 -14.30 -4.19
C ILE A 109 6.54 -14.42 -4.77
N HIS A 110 5.52 -14.01 -4.03
CA HIS A 110 4.13 -14.12 -4.44
C HIS A 110 3.37 -12.81 -4.27
N VAL A 111 2.34 -12.62 -5.09
CA VAL A 111 1.40 -11.51 -4.98
C VAL A 111 0.54 -11.70 -3.74
N VAL A 112 0.28 -10.61 -3.02
CA VAL A 112 -0.70 -10.53 -1.94
C VAL A 112 -1.77 -9.53 -2.33
N ASN A 113 -3.02 -9.95 -2.40
CA ASN A 113 -4.14 -9.07 -2.67
C ASN A 113 -4.88 -8.72 -1.37
N ASP A 114 -4.58 -7.54 -0.82
CA ASP A 114 -5.24 -7.05 0.39
C ASP A 114 -6.74 -6.70 0.17
N ARG A 115 -7.23 -6.77 -1.08
CA ARG A 115 -8.63 -6.44 -1.44
C ARG A 115 -9.60 -7.61 -1.29
N ASP A 116 -9.14 -8.86 -1.33
CA ASP A 116 -10.03 -10.04 -1.32
C ASP A 116 -10.59 -10.38 0.07
N ILE A 117 -10.18 -9.67 1.13
CA ILE A 117 -10.66 -9.90 2.50
C ILE A 117 -11.97 -9.18 2.84
N PHE A 118 -12.50 -8.30 1.98
CA PHE A 118 -13.68 -7.47 2.30
C PHE A 118 -14.76 -7.38 1.21
N ILE A 119 -14.62 -8.07 0.08
CA ILE A 119 -15.65 -8.02 -0.97
C ILE A 119 -16.28 -9.40 -1.08
N ASP A 120 -17.32 -9.64 -0.28
CA ASP A 120 -18.35 -10.58 -0.69
C ASP A 120 -19.10 -9.89 -1.84
N GLU A 121 -19.19 -10.48 -3.03
CA GLU A 121 -19.93 -9.91 -4.17
C GLU A 121 -21.40 -9.58 -3.81
N ALA A 122 -21.89 -10.11 -2.67
CA ALA A 122 -23.20 -9.84 -2.10
C ALA A 122 -23.35 -8.46 -1.41
N ASP A 123 -22.26 -7.76 -1.06
CA ASP A 123 -22.31 -6.48 -0.33
C ASP A 123 -22.25 -5.24 -1.25
N PHE A 124 -22.09 -5.44 -2.57
CA PHE A 124 -22.34 -4.38 -3.55
C PHE A 124 -23.85 -4.28 -3.78
N GLU A 125 -24.56 -3.59 -2.87
CA GLU A 125 -25.87 -3.03 -3.22
C GLU A 125 -25.64 -2.05 -4.39
N GLU A 126 -26.26 -2.33 -5.52
CA GLU A 126 -26.30 -1.46 -6.70
C GLU A 126 -26.86 -0.11 -6.24
N TYR A 127 -25.99 0.89 -6.08
CA TYR A 127 -26.39 2.26 -5.76
C TYR A 127 -27.25 2.78 -6.90
N ASP A 128 -28.58 2.72 -6.73
CA ASP A 128 -29.52 3.33 -7.66
C ASP A 128 -29.47 4.85 -7.46
N PHE A 129 -28.64 5.51 -8.28
CA PHE A 129 -28.49 6.95 -8.29
C PHE A 129 -29.81 7.68 -8.64
N GLU A 130 -30.77 7.01 -9.28
CA GLU A 130 -32.05 7.60 -9.67
C GLU A 130 -32.98 7.82 -8.47
N GLU A 131 -32.82 7.09 -7.35
CA GLU A 131 -33.69 7.24 -6.17
C GLU A 131 -33.48 8.59 -5.43
N TYR A 132 -32.31 9.23 -5.57
CA TYR A 132 -31.99 10.47 -4.86
C TYR A 132 -32.00 11.73 -5.75
N ALA A 133 -32.27 11.57 -7.05
CA ALA A 133 -32.31 12.70 -7.99
C ALA A 133 -33.60 13.55 -7.84
N ASP A 134 -34.69 12.96 -7.35
CA ASP A 134 -35.99 13.62 -7.27
C ASP A 134 -36.14 14.60 -6.09
N ASP A 135 -35.24 14.55 -5.08
CA ASP A 135 -35.36 15.38 -3.87
C ASP A 135 -34.74 16.80 -4.01
N TYR A 136 -34.09 17.13 -5.14
CA TYR A 136 -33.38 18.40 -5.32
C TYR A 136 -34.08 19.43 -6.21
N GLU A 137 -35.26 19.15 -6.79
CA GLU A 137 -35.94 20.08 -7.71
C GLU A 137 -37.13 20.89 -7.12
N GLU A 138 -37.40 20.82 -5.80
CA GLU A 138 -38.51 21.59 -5.18
C GLU A 138 -38.07 22.68 -4.17
N GLU A 139 -36.98 23.42 -4.41
CA GLU A 139 -36.74 24.70 -3.70
C GLU A 139 -36.21 25.79 -4.63
N ASP A 140 -37.00 26.19 -5.64
CA ASP A 140 -36.85 27.52 -6.25
C ASP A 140 -38.15 27.99 -6.95
N ASN A 141 -39.13 28.42 -6.15
CA ASN A 141 -40.18 29.34 -6.61
C ASN A 141 -40.84 30.09 -5.45
N GLN A 142 -40.25 31.23 -5.06
CA GLN A 142 -40.94 32.34 -4.40
C GLN A 142 -40.55 33.68 -5.01
#